data_AF-A0AAX3NL17-F1
#
_entry.id   AF-A0AAX3NL17-F1
#
_cell.length_a   1.000
_cell.length_b   1.000
_cell.length_c   1.000
_cell.angle_alpha   90.00
_cell.angle_beta   90.00
_cell.angle_gamma   90.00
#
_symmetry.space_group_name_H-M   'P 1'
#
loop_
_entity.id
_entity.type
_entity.pdbx_description
1 polymer ?
#
loop_
_entity_poly.entity_id
_entity_poly.type
_entity_poly.pdbx_seq_one_letter_code
_entity_poly.pdbx_strand_id
1 'polypeptide(L)'
;MAMFTSHRQPPASWTKLIDEWVLDMQARCLTERTVESYWYRVTDFARVCSKPPRQVSPVDVQSWLTESDLDASAKAGRRASINEFYKWAVRSNKMKNNPVASLPPIKRPKKPTKQPAPESAVAAGVWA
;
A
#
# COMPACT_ATOMS: atom_id res chain seq x y z
N MET A 1 -14.39 -9.47 -10.20
CA MET A 1 -13.63 -9.48 -11.48
C MET A 1 -12.22 -9.13 -11.06
N ALA A 2 -11.25 -10.03 -11.25
CA ALA A 2 -9.88 -9.74 -10.84
C ALA A 2 -9.35 -8.57 -11.68
N MET A 3 -9.23 -7.39 -11.07
CA MET A 3 -8.90 -6.13 -11.79
C MET A 3 -7.45 -6.10 -12.31
N PHE A 4 -6.57 -6.97 -11.82
CA PHE A 4 -5.15 -7.02 -12.19
C PHE A 4 -4.72 -8.47 -12.50
N THR A 5 -5.25 -9.07 -13.57
CA THR A 5 -5.07 -10.50 -13.90
C THR A 5 -3.62 -10.93 -14.15
N SER A 6 -2.76 -10.02 -14.63
CA SER A 6 -1.33 -10.27 -14.83
C SER A 6 -0.52 -10.35 -13.53
N HIS A 7 -1.11 -9.92 -12.41
CA HIS A 7 -0.44 -9.86 -11.12
C HIS A 7 -0.72 -11.12 -10.27
N ARG A 8 0.15 -11.32 -9.27
CA ARG A 8 -0.07 -12.35 -8.24
C ARG A 8 -1.34 -12.03 -7.45
N GLN A 9 -2.35 -12.90 -7.54
CA GLN A 9 -3.68 -12.64 -6.97
C GLN A 9 -3.70 -12.72 -5.43
N PRO A 10 -4.59 -11.97 -4.77
CA PRO A 10 -4.83 -12.12 -3.33
C PRO A 10 -5.51 -13.46 -3.00
N PRO A 11 -5.41 -13.93 -1.75
CA PRO A 11 -6.17 -15.10 -1.29
C PRO A 11 -7.68 -14.88 -1.45
N ALA A 12 -8.44 -15.96 -1.69
CA ALA A 12 -9.89 -15.89 -1.93
C ALA A 12 -10.68 -15.15 -0.84
N SER A 13 -10.23 -15.25 0.43
CA SER A 13 -10.83 -14.55 1.57
C SER A 13 -10.68 -13.02 1.52
N TRP A 14 -9.77 -12.51 0.68
CA TRP A 14 -9.50 -11.08 0.48
C TRP A 14 -10.05 -10.54 -0.84
N THR A 15 -10.11 -11.36 -1.89
CA THR A 15 -10.39 -10.94 -3.27
C THR A 15 -11.60 -10.03 -3.37
N LYS A 16 -12.76 -10.41 -2.82
CA LYS A 16 -13.98 -9.60 -2.92
C LYS A 16 -13.82 -8.21 -2.28
N LEU A 17 -13.20 -8.14 -1.10
CA LEU A 17 -13.01 -6.85 -0.40
C LEU A 17 -12.00 -5.96 -1.11
N ILE A 18 -10.94 -6.55 -1.68
CA ILE A 18 -9.96 -5.80 -2.45
C ILE A 18 -10.58 -5.28 -3.76
N ASP A 19 -11.38 -6.09 -4.47
CA ASP A 19 -12.10 -5.66 -5.67
C ASP A 19 -13.04 -4.48 -5.36
N GLU A 20 -13.85 -4.57 -4.29
CA GLU A 20 -14.73 -3.49 -3.84
C GLU A 20 -13.95 -2.21 -3.45
N TRP A 21 -12.76 -2.37 -2.84
CA TRP A 21 -11.90 -1.25 -2.49
C TRP A 21 -11.25 -0.58 -3.70
N VAL A 22 -10.85 -1.35 -4.70
CA VAL A 22 -10.34 -0.83 -5.98
C VAL A 22 -11.40 0.04 -6.66
N LEU A 23 -12.65 -0.42 -6.69
CA LEU A 23 -13.77 0.37 -7.21
C LEU A 23 -13.96 1.70 -6.46
N ASP A 24 -13.83 1.70 -5.12
CA ASP A 24 -13.85 2.94 -4.31
C ASP A 24 -12.69 3.88 -4.66
N MET A 25 -11.48 3.36 -4.87
CA MET A 25 -10.35 4.19 -5.28
C MET A 25 -10.55 4.80 -6.68
N GLN A 26 -11.07 4.02 -7.62
CA GLN A 26 -11.39 4.49 -8.98
C GLN A 26 -12.51 5.53 -8.97
N ALA A 27 -13.56 5.33 -8.17
CA ALA A 27 -14.65 6.30 -8.02
C ALA A 27 -14.17 7.64 -7.41
N ARG A 28 -13.08 7.62 -6.64
CA ARG A 28 -12.40 8.83 -6.13
C ARG A 28 -11.37 9.41 -7.09
N CYS A 29 -11.30 8.92 -8.33
CA CYS A 29 -10.40 9.36 -9.38
C CYS A 29 -8.90 9.25 -9.01
N LEU A 30 -8.51 8.25 -8.23
CA LEU A 30 -7.09 7.95 -8.03
C LEU A 30 -6.47 7.45 -9.35
N THR A 31 -5.22 7.84 -9.60
CA THR A 31 -4.48 7.37 -10.78
C THR A 31 -4.32 5.85 -10.76
N GLU A 32 -4.34 5.22 -11.93
CA GLU A 32 -4.15 3.77 -12.08
C GLU A 32 -2.91 3.26 -11.37
N ARG A 33 -1.78 3.97 -11.52
CA ARG A 33 -0.52 3.64 -10.84
C ARG A 33 -0.65 3.64 -9.32
N THR A 34 -1.46 4.54 -8.77
CA THR A 34 -1.72 4.59 -7.32
C THR A 34 -2.59 3.43 -6.90
N VAL A 35 -3.68 3.16 -7.62
CA VAL A 35 -4.57 2.02 -7.38
C VAL A 35 -3.79 0.71 -7.39
N GLU A 36 -2.97 0.48 -8.42
CA GLU A 36 -2.12 -0.69 -8.59
C GLU A 36 -1.10 -0.81 -7.45
N SER A 37 -0.40 0.27 -7.11
CA SER A 37 0.59 0.27 -6.01
C SER A 37 -0.03 -0.09 -4.65
N TYR A 38 -1.26 0.37 -4.40
CA TYR A 38 -2.01 0.07 -3.18
C TYR A 38 -2.49 -1.38 -3.20
N TRP A 39 -3.10 -1.81 -4.31
CA TRP A 39 -3.55 -3.18 -4.52
C TRP A 39 -2.42 -4.19 -4.31
N TYR A 40 -1.25 -3.95 -4.92
CA TYR A 40 -0.09 -4.83 -4.81
C TYR A 40 0.34 -5.02 -3.36
N ARG A 41 0.45 -3.94 -2.59
CA ARG A 41 0.90 -4.00 -1.19
C ARG A 41 -0.10 -4.70 -0.27
N VAL A 42 -1.40 -4.48 -0.48
CA VAL A 42 -2.44 -5.18 0.30
C VAL A 42 -2.48 -6.66 -0.06
N THR A 43 -2.35 -6.98 -1.34
CA THR A 43 -2.27 -8.37 -1.82
C THR A 43 -1.03 -9.09 -1.28
N ASP A 44 0.14 -8.45 -1.29
CA ASP A 44 1.36 -8.99 -0.70
C ASP A 44 1.17 -9.30 0.79
N PHE A 45 0.68 -8.33 1.57
CA PHE A 45 0.37 -8.51 2.98
C PHE A 45 -0.61 -9.67 3.22
N ALA A 46 -1.71 -9.71 2.46
CA ALA A 46 -2.73 -10.76 2.59
C ALA A 46 -2.14 -12.17 2.41
N ARG A 47 -1.14 -12.31 1.54
CA ARG A 47 -0.47 -13.57 1.28
C ARG A 47 0.54 -13.92 2.38
N VAL A 48 1.31 -12.95 2.86
CA VAL A 48 2.28 -13.17 3.95
C VAL A 48 1.54 -13.53 5.25
N CYS A 49 0.55 -12.73 5.65
CA CYS A 49 -0.12 -12.93 6.93
C CYS A 49 -0.95 -14.22 6.99
N SER A 50 -1.34 -14.78 5.83
CA SER A 50 -2.10 -16.03 5.71
C SER A 50 -3.36 -16.11 6.58
N LYS A 51 -3.96 -14.94 6.89
CA LYS A 51 -5.17 -14.81 7.70
C LYS A 51 -6.27 -14.14 6.88
N PRO A 52 -7.56 -14.44 7.13
CA PRO A 52 -8.65 -13.66 6.56
C PRO A 52 -8.61 -12.22 7.11
N PRO A 53 -9.10 -11.22 6.37
CA PRO A 53 -8.96 -9.81 6.74
C PRO A 53 -9.66 -9.46 8.07
N ARG A 54 -10.65 -10.26 8.51
CA ARG A 54 -11.33 -10.08 9.81
C ARG A 54 -10.49 -10.52 11.02
N GLN A 55 -9.47 -11.35 10.81
CA GLN A 55 -8.63 -11.93 11.87
C GLN A 55 -7.24 -11.29 11.94
N VAL A 56 -6.96 -10.29 11.11
CA VAL A 56 -5.69 -9.57 11.13
C VAL A 56 -5.59 -8.75 12.41
N SER A 57 -4.50 -8.96 13.15
CA SER A 57 -4.15 -8.21 14.34
C SER A 57 -3.14 -7.10 14.04
N PRO A 58 -2.96 -6.11 14.95
CA PRO A 58 -1.88 -5.14 14.84
C PRO A 58 -0.49 -5.78 14.75
N VAL A 59 -0.28 -6.90 15.46
CA VAL A 59 1.00 -7.64 15.46
C VAL A 59 1.32 -8.19 14.08
N ASP A 60 0.32 -8.72 13.36
CA ASP A 60 0.53 -9.25 12.00
C ASP A 60 1.02 -8.15 11.04
N VAL A 61 0.44 -6.95 11.14
CA VAL A 61 0.87 -5.79 10.36
C VAL A 61 2.27 -5.35 10.78
N GLN A 62 2.56 -5.33 12.07
CA GLN A 62 3.89 -4.96 12.57
C GLN A 62 4.97 -5.93 12.07
N SER A 63 4.74 -7.25 12.17
CA SER A 63 5.65 -8.27 11.68
C SER A 63 5.97 -8.10 10.19
N TRP A 64 4.96 -7.88 9.35
CA TRP A 64 5.14 -7.64 7.91
C TRP A 64 5.87 -6.32 7.59
N LEU A 65 5.71 -5.28 8.42
CA LEU A 65 6.46 -4.02 8.29
C LEU A 65 7.92 -4.15 8.72
N THR A 66 8.23 -5.14 9.56
CA THR A 66 9.58 -5.41 10.08
C THR A 66 10.32 -6.51 9.31
N GLU A 67 9.74 -7.06 8.24
CA GLU A 67 10.48 -7.90 7.29
C GLU A 67 11.77 -7.19 6.85
N SER A 68 12.87 -7.96 6.81
CA SER A 68 14.22 -7.43 6.59
C SER A 68 14.35 -6.73 5.23
N ASP A 69 15.28 -5.77 5.16
CA ASP A 69 15.71 -5.05 3.95
C ASP A 69 14.81 -3.93 3.39
N LEU A 70 13.69 -3.61 4.03
CA LEU A 70 12.89 -2.46 3.62
C LEU A 70 13.43 -1.14 4.17
N ASP A 71 13.61 -0.16 3.29
CA ASP A 71 13.86 1.22 3.70
C ASP A 71 12.63 1.86 4.36
N ALA A 72 12.84 2.98 5.06
CA ALA A 72 11.77 3.67 5.79
C ALA A 72 10.64 4.22 4.89
N SER A 73 10.94 4.55 3.63
CA SER A 73 9.94 4.98 2.64
C SER A 73 9.05 3.81 2.22
N ALA A 74 9.65 2.66 1.92
CA ALA A 74 8.96 1.42 1.59
C ALA A 74 8.04 0.96 2.73
N LYS A 75 8.56 0.96 3.97
CA LYS A 75 7.76 0.67 5.18
C LYS A 75 6.59 1.64 5.35
N ALA A 76 6.83 2.94 5.13
CA ALA A 76 5.76 3.94 5.19
C ALA A 76 4.68 3.74 4.11
N GLY A 77 5.07 3.37 2.88
CA GLY A 77 4.16 3.05 1.79
C GLY A 77 3.32 1.79 2.06
N ARG A 78 3.96 0.73 2.55
CA ARG A 78 3.30 -0.50 3.03
C ARG A 78 2.25 -0.18 4.10
N ARG A 79 2.65 0.48 5.19
CA ARG A 79 1.76 0.88 6.29
C ARG A 79 0.60 1.74 5.79
N ALA A 80 0.86 2.72 4.92
CA ALA A 80 -0.17 3.59 4.38
C ALA A 80 -1.23 2.82 3.57
N SER A 81 -0.80 1.84 2.79
CA SER A 81 -1.69 1.04 1.94
C SER A 81 -2.62 0.17 2.79
N ILE A 82 -2.10 -0.51 3.81
CA ILE A 82 -2.91 -1.31 4.74
C ILE A 82 -3.86 -0.41 5.54
N ASN A 83 -3.38 0.73 6.01
CA ASN A 83 -4.19 1.68 6.75
C ASN A 83 -5.36 2.21 5.91
N GLU A 84 -5.12 2.57 4.65
CA GLU A 84 -6.17 3.07 3.75
C GLU A 84 -7.21 2.00 3.44
N PHE A 85 -6.78 0.76 3.19
CA PHE A 85 -7.67 -0.38 3.00
C PHE A 85 -8.59 -0.59 4.21
N TYR A 86 -8.04 -0.67 5.42
CA TYR A 86 -8.86 -0.89 6.62
C TYR A 86 -9.70 0.34 7.00
N LYS A 87 -9.22 1.56 6.72
CA LYS A 87 -10.04 2.78 6.87
C LYS A 87 -11.27 2.73 5.96
N TRP A 88 -11.08 2.37 4.69
CA TRP A 88 -12.19 2.16 3.77
C TRP A 88 -13.10 1.04 4.27
N ALA A 89 -12.55 -0.11 4.68
CA ALA A 89 -13.35 -1.25 5.11
C ALA A 89 -14.22 -0.93 6.34
N VAL A 90 -13.73 -0.11 7.27
CA VAL A 90 -14.50 0.40 8.40
C VAL A 90 -15.55 1.41 7.95
N ARG A 91 -15.19 2.41 7.13
CA ARG A 91 -16.13 3.41 6.59
C ARG A 91 -17.28 2.78 5.80
N SER A 92 -17.01 1.72 5.07
CA SER A 92 -17.98 0.96 4.28
C SER A 92 -18.71 -0.14 5.08
N ASN A 93 -18.56 -0.14 6.41
CA ASN A 93 -19.18 -1.11 7.34
C ASN A 93 -18.87 -2.58 7.03
N LYS A 94 -17.74 -2.86 6.36
CA LYS A 94 -17.26 -4.22 6.08
C LYS A 94 -16.46 -4.79 7.25
N MET A 95 -15.83 -3.92 8.04
CA MET A 95 -15.01 -4.24 9.21
C MET A 95 -15.39 -3.36 10.40
N LYS A 96 -15.20 -3.87 11.61
CA LYS A 96 -15.49 -3.12 12.85
C LYS A 96 -14.35 -2.19 13.26
N ASN A 97 -13.11 -2.56 12.97
CA ASN A 97 -11.93 -1.88 13.48
C ASN A 97 -10.76 -1.97 12.49
N ASN A 98 -9.86 -1.00 12.56
CA ASN A 98 -8.64 -0.91 11.77
C ASN A 98 -7.44 -1.37 12.63
N PRO A 99 -6.77 -2.50 12.31
CA PRO A 99 -5.63 -3.01 13.09
C PRO A 99 -4.41 -2.08 13.05
N VAL A 100 -4.38 -1.13 12.10
CA VAL A 100 -3.29 -0.18 11.94
C VAL A 100 -3.45 1.07 12.81
N ALA A 101 -4.64 1.28 13.39
CA ALA A 101 -4.95 2.46 14.19
C ALA A 101 -4.12 2.55 15.48
N SER A 102 -3.77 1.40 16.08
CA SER A 102 -2.97 1.32 17.31
C SER A 102 -1.46 1.28 17.06
N LEU A 103 -1.01 1.23 15.81
CA LEU A 103 0.42 1.12 15.50
C LEU A 103 1.10 2.49 15.52
N PRO A 104 2.33 2.60 16.05
CA PRO A 104 3.08 3.84 16.00
C PRO A 104 3.31 4.32 14.56
N PRO A 105 3.45 5.64 14.35
CA PRO A 105 3.76 6.19 13.03
C PRO A 105 5.19 5.82 12.61
N ILE A 106 5.39 5.56 11.31
CA ILE A 106 6.72 5.35 10.74
C ILE A 106 7.31 6.71 10.40
N LYS A 107 8.50 7.01 10.95
CA LYS A 107 9.25 8.22 10.61
C LYS A 107 9.68 8.15 9.15
N ARG A 108 9.08 8.99 8.31
CA ARG A 108 9.46 9.07 6.90
C ARG A 108 10.83 9.74 6.79
N PRO A 109 11.75 9.21 5.98
CA PRO A 109 12.98 9.92 5.68
C PRO A 109 12.60 11.23 5.00
N LYS A 110 13.27 12.33 5.36
CA LYS A 110 13.10 13.59 4.65
C LYS A 110 13.51 13.33 3.20
N LYS A 111 12.61 13.59 2.26
CA LYS A 111 12.96 13.52 0.84
C LYS A 111 14.10 14.53 0.65
N PRO A 112 15.27 14.11 0.11
CA PRO A 112 16.26 15.10 -0.28
C PRO A 112 15.57 16.07 -1.25
N THR A 113 15.75 17.36 -1.00
CA THR A 113 15.26 18.42 -1.88
C THR A 113 15.73 18.07 -3.28
N LYS A 114 14.82 18.01 -4.27
CA LYS A 114 15.23 17.80 -5.66
C LYS A 114 16.18 18.94 -5.99
N GLN A 115 17.48 18.66 -6.06
CA GLN A 115 18.43 19.66 -6.49
C GLN A 115 18.14 19.90 -7.99
N PRO A 116 18.09 21.16 -8.45
CA PRO A 116 18.11 21.44 -9.88
C PRO A 116 19.27 20.67 -10.51
N ALA A 117 19.07 20.16 -11.73
CA ALA A 117 20.15 19.50 -12.45
C ALA A 117 21.37 20.44 -12.47
N PRO A 118 22.57 19.99 -12.08
CA PRO A 118 23.75 20.83 -12.11
C PRO A 118 23.96 21.39 -13.52
N GLU A 119 24.43 22.62 -13.64
CA GLU A 119 24.57 23.34 -14.91
C GLU A 119 25.42 22.55 -15.92
N SER A 120 26.40 21.78 -15.45
CA SER A 120 27.19 20.85 -16.26
C SER A 120 26.35 19.73 -16.92
N ALA A 121 25.30 19.24 -16.26
CA ALA A 121 24.39 18.23 -16.81
C ALA A 121 23.41 18.84 -17.83
N VAL A 122 23.05 20.11 -17.66
CA VAL A 122 22.23 20.86 -18.63
C VAL A 122 23.05 21.21 -19.87
N ALA A 123 24.30 21.66 -19.69
CA ALA A 123 25.22 21.98 -20.78
C ALA A 123 25.64 20.76 -21.62
N ALA A 124 25.66 19.57 -21.02
CA ALA A 124 25.96 18.32 -21.72
C ALA A 124 24.83 17.83 -22.66
N GLY A 125 23.65 18.49 -22.66
CA GLY A 125 22.58 18.23 -23.63
C GLY A 125 22.04 16.80 -23.62
N VAL A 126 22.09 16.09 -22.48
CA VAL A 126 21.60 14.71 -22.42
C VAL A 126 20.08 14.72 -22.23
N TRP A 127 19.37 14.73 -23.34
CA TRP A 127 18.08 14.06 -23.41
C TRP A 127 18.34 12.55 -23.44
N ALA A 128 17.98 11.85 -22.37
CA ALA A 128 17.79 10.40 -22.34
C ALA A 128 16.64 10.08 -21.39
#